data_AF-I4LRN4-F1
#
_entry.id   AF-I4LRN4-F1
#
_cell.length_a   1.000
_cell.length_b   1.000
_cell.length_c   1.000
_cell.angle_alpha   90.00
_cell.angle_beta   90.00
_cell.angle_gamma   90.00
#
_symmetry.space_group_name_H-M   'P 1'
#
loop_
_entity.id
_entity.type
_entity.pdbx_description
1 polymer ?
#
loop_
_entity_poly.entity_id
_entity_poly.type
_entity_poly.pdbx_seq_one_letter_code
_entity_poly.pdbx_strand_id
1 'polypeptide(L)'
;MMNKKAIAAFAAGATLLAGFAMATPAFAGAKGDALADAVQIHEANKTLRESQRAVRTAELSLVKLQSAQAAAKTAYENAKTKFDAAKKAVEDAKKAVEDATNAYLAKHLSDKDFDKAKATEEYKKSEEYKSLNKTQTEAEAKLTATDAEGKTLEQKAEALKTVLDTADAKVTAQTEAVAAAKAQVEANQRYLNALRGVNPGGETKPDQTKPDSTKPDQTTPDHTKPVQTADP
;
A
#
# COMPACT_ATOMS: atom_id res chain seq x y z
N MET A 1 -19.22 -0.55 -17.88
CA MET A 1 -17.81 -0.58 -18.34
C MET A 1 -17.14 0.74 -17.97
N MET A 2 -16.38 0.81 -16.88
CA MET A 2 -15.64 2.03 -16.49
C MET A 2 -14.18 1.95 -16.96
N ASN A 3 -13.70 3.11 -17.41
CA ASN A 3 -12.45 3.35 -18.13
C ASN A 3 -11.19 2.87 -17.39
N LYS A 4 -10.57 1.80 -17.90
CA LYS A 4 -9.19 1.36 -17.55
C LYS A 4 -8.13 2.45 -17.78
N LYS A 5 -8.47 3.52 -18.52
CA LYS A 5 -7.58 4.63 -18.85
C LYS A 5 -7.25 5.55 -17.66
N ALA A 6 -8.09 5.58 -16.61
CA ALA A 6 -7.80 6.41 -15.43
C ALA A 6 -6.71 5.80 -14.53
N ILE A 7 -6.53 4.47 -14.56
CA ILE A 7 -5.53 3.76 -13.75
C ILE A 7 -4.12 3.96 -14.34
N ALA A 8 -3.99 4.13 -15.66
CA ALA A 8 -2.70 4.32 -16.32
C ALA A 8 -2.04 5.68 -16.02
N ALA A 9 -2.83 6.72 -15.72
CA ALA A 9 -2.30 8.08 -15.47
C ALA A 9 -1.71 8.26 -14.06
N PHE A 10 -2.04 7.41 -13.10
CA PHE A 10 -1.53 7.53 -11.72
C PHE A 10 -0.16 6.86 -11.53
N ALA A 11 0.20 5.89 -12.39
CA ALA A 11 1.54 5.33 -12.46
C ALA A 11 2.61 6.36 -12.89
N ALA A 12 2.20 7.44 -13.58
CA ALA A 12 3.05 8.58 -13.95
C ALA A 12 3.32 9.55 -12.77
N GLY A 13 2.50 9.51 -11.71
CA GLY A 13 2.64 10.40 -10.54
C GLY A 13 3.60 9.86 -9.47
N ALA A 14 3.62 8.53 -9.26
CA ALA A 14 4.59 7.87 -8.38
C ALA A 14 6.00 7.80 -9.02
N THR A 15 6.07 7.81 -10.35
CA THR A 15 7.33 7.98 -11.09
C THR A 15 7.88 9.40 -11.00
N LEU A 16 7.13 10.40 -10.52
CA LEU A 16 7.71 11.72 -10.24
C LEU A 16 8.64 11.69 -9.02
N LEU A 17 8.41 10.80 -8.04
CA LEU A 17 9.36 10.56 -6.94
C LEU A 17 10.56 9.71 -7.40
N ALA A 18 10.36 8.85 -8.40
CA ALA A 18 11.44 8.15 -9.12
C ALA A 18 12.13 9.04 -10.17
N GLY A 19 11.65 10.28 -10.38
CA GLY A 19 12.29 11.32 -11.19
C GLY A 19 13.60 11.86 -10.60
N PHE A 20 14.10 11.23 -9.53
CA PHE A 20 15.51 11.30 -9.11
C PHE A 20 16.41 10.34 -9.90
N ALA A 21 15.99 9.93 -11.10
CA ALA A 21 16.93 9.51 -12.13
C ALA A 21 17.68 10.75 -12.63
N MET A 22 18.92 10.94 -12.20
CA MET A 22 20.07 11.32 -13.04
C MET A 22 21.30 11.59 -12.16
N ALA A 23 21.99 10.52 -11.79
CA ALA A 23 23.44 10.53 -11.65
C ALA A 23 23.90 9.07 -11.54
N THR A 24 23.81 8.32 -12.64
CA THR A 24 24.64 7.12 -12.80
C THR A 24 26.10 7.58 -12.72
N PRO A 25 26.88 7.21 -11.70
CA PRO A 25 28.30 7.50 -11.70
C PRO A 25 28.92 6.66 -12.81
N ALA A 26 29.52 7.33 -13.80
CA ALA A 26 30.31 6.66 -14.82
C ALA A 26 31.44 5.88 -14.14
N PHE A 27 31.58 4.59 -14.46
CA PHE A 27 32.70 3.76 -14.04
C PHE A 27 33.98 4.23 -14.74
N ALA A 28 34.64 5.25 -14.17
CA ALA A 28 35.95 5.70 -14.62
C ALA A 28 37.03 4.91 -13.89
N GLY A 29 37.45 3.79 -14.48
CA GLY A 29 38.66 3.09 -14.08
C GLY A 29 39.90 3.89 -14.45
N ALA A 30 40.37 4.75 -13.56
CA ALA A 30 41.72 5.31 -13.60
C ALA A 30 42.19 5.42 -12.14
N LYS A 31 43.40 4.91 -11.83
CA LYS A 31 44.04 5.14 -10.54
C LYS A 31 44.28 6.65 -10.41
N GLY A 32 43.33 7.34 -9.78
CA GLY A 32 43.34 8.77 -9.56
C GLY A 32 44.01 9.10 -8.23
N ASP A 33 44.44 10.35 -8.13
CA ASP A 33 45.00 10.98 -6.93
C ASP A 33 44.17 10.63 -5.67
N ALA A 34 44.80 10.43 -4.51
CA ALA A 34 44.10 9.99 -3.28
C ALA A 34 42.96 10.94 -2.84
N LEU A 35 43.06 12.21 -3.24
CA LEU A 35 42.01 13.22 -3.08
C LEU A 35 40.78 12.96 -3.98
N ALA A 36 40.98 12.50 -5.21
CA ALA A 36 39.89 12.17 -6.14
C ALA A 36 39.08 10.96 -5.64
N ASP A 37 39.76 9.94 -5.11
CA ASP A 37 39.11 8.76 -4.52
C ASP A 37 38.27 9.11 -3.28
N ALA A 38 38.78 9.99 -2.41
CA ALA A 38 38.06 10.46 -1.23
C ALA A 38 36.80 11.26 -1.57
N VAL A 39 36.85 12.10 -2.61
CA VAL A 39 35.69 12.86 -3.11
C VAL A 39 34.62 11.93 -3.66
N GLN A 40 34.99 10.93 -4.47
CA GLN A 40 34.05 9.95 -5.01
C GLN A 40 33.35 9.14 -3.90
N ILE A 41 34.09 8.74 -2.86
CA ILE A 41 33.50 8.05 -1.70
C ILE A 41 32.55 8.97 -0.92
N HIS A 42 32.87 10.26 -0.78
CA HIS A 42 32.00 11.23 -0.12
C HIS A 42 30.68 11.41 -0.89
N GLU A 43 30.74 11.56 -2.21
CA GLU A 43 29.58 11.67 -3.08
C GLU A 43 28.72 10.40 -3.04
N ALA A 44 29.33 9.22 -3.13
CA ALA A 44 28.63 7.94 -3.02
C ALA A 44 27.92 7.73 -1.66
N ASN A 45 28.51 8.23 -0.56
CA ASN A 45 27.84 8.23 0.74
C ASN A 45 26.64 9.18 0.77
N LYS A 46 26.74 10.33 0.11
CA LYS A 46 25.64 11.30 0.02
C LYS A 46 24.46 10.70 -0.77
N THR A 47 24.72 10.10 -1.93
CA THR A 47 23.69 9.45 -2.75
C THR A 47 23.04 8.26 -2.03
N LEU A 48 23.82 7.48 -1.27
CA LEU A 48 23.27 6.41 -0.42
C LEU A 48 22.29 6.98 0.63
N ARG A 49 22.67 8.04 1.35
CA ARG A 49 21.79 8.68 2.35
C ARG A 49 20.52 9.24 1.73
N GLU A 50 20.61 9.84 0.54
CA GLU A 50 19.46 10.35 -0.21
C GLU A 50 18.51 9.22 -0.62
N SER A 51 19.04 8.11 -1.16
CA SER A 51 18.22 6.93 -1.50
C SER A 51 17.56 6.28 -0.28
N GLN A 52 18.23 6.25 0.87
CA GLN A 52 17.64 5.76 2.13
C GLN A 52 16.52 6.67 2.62
N ARG A 53 16.65 7.99 2.46
CA ARG A 53 15.56 8.93 2.75
C ARG A 53 14.36 8.71 1.82
N ALA A 54 14.62 8.48 0.53
CA ALA A 54 13.57 8.16 -0.43
C ALA A 54 12.79 6.90 -0.05
N VAL A 55 13.47 5.84 0.40
CA VAL A 55 12.80 4.62 0.91
C VAL A 55 11.89 4.95 2.10
N ARG A 56 12.38 5.69 3.10
CA ARG A 56 11.56 6.08 4.27
C ARG A 56 10.33 6.87 3.86
N THR A 57 10.47 7.82 2.94
CA THR A 57 9.35 8.60 2.42
C THR A 57 8.33 7.72 1.68
N ALA A 58 8.82 6.77 0.86
CA ALA A 58 7.96 5.84 0.13
C ALA A 58 7.25 4.82 1.03
N GLU A 59 7.87 4.41 2.14
CA GLU A 59 7.25 3.55 3.15
C GLU A 59 6.19 4.30 3.94
N LEU A 60 6.44 5.56 4.31
CA LEU A 60 5.45 6.40 4.98
C LEU A 60 4.21 6.65 4.09
N SER A 61 4.39 6.87 2.79
CA SER A 61 3.26 6.98 1.87
C SER A 61 2.52 5.65 1.71
N LEU A 62 3.23 4.51 1.68
CA LEU A 62 2.60 3.19 1.64
C LEU A 62 1.69 2.96 2.84
N VAL A 63 2.15 3.27 4.05
CA VAL A 63 1.34 3.14 5.29
C VAL A 63 0.07 3.99 5.22
N LYS A 64 0.17 5.23 4.70
CA LYS A 64 -1.00 6.10 4.52
C LYS A 64 -1.99 5.55 3.49
N LEU A 65 -1.50 4.92 2.42
CA LEU A 65 -2.37 4.30 1.42
C LEU A 65 -3.03 3.04 1.97
N GLN A 66 -2.33 2.23 2.76
CA GLN A 66 -2.88 1.06 3.42
C GLN A 66 -3.97 1.43 4.43
N SER A 67 -3.81 2.51 5.19
CA SER A 67 -4.87 2.98 6.10
C SER A 67 -6.10 3.48 5.34
N ALA A 68 -5.91 4.18 4.21
CA ALA A 68 -7.01 4.59 3.34
C ALA A 68 -7.73 3.38 2.68
N GLN A 69 -6.98 2.37 2.25
CA GLN A 69 -7.52 1.10 1.73
C GLN A 69 -8.36 0.37 2.79
N ALA A 70 -7.87 0.30 4.03
CA ALA A 70 -8.60 -0.31 5.13
C ALA A 70 -9.93 0.42 5.40
N ALA A 71 -9.92 1.76 5.42
CA ALA A 71 -11.13 2.56 5.58
C ALA A 71 -12.12 2.34 4.42
N ALA A 72 -11.64 2.31 3.17
CA ALA A 72 -12.46 2.03 1.99
C ALA A 72 -13.08 0.63 2.05
N LYS A 73 -12.31 -0.38 2.47
CA LYS A 73 -12.79 -1.76 2.64
C LYS A 73 -13.90 -1.84 3.67
N THR A 74 -13.70 -1.25 4.85
CA THR A 74 -14.73 -1.22 5.89
C THR A 74 -16.00 -0.52 5.42
N ALA A 75 -15.88 0.60 4.70
CA ALA A 75 -17.03 1.31 4.15
C ALA A 75 -17.80 0.45 3.13
N TYR A 76 -17.09 -0.21 2.20
CA TYR A 76 -17.70 -1.10 1.20
C TYR A 76 -18.41 -2.28 1.86
N GLU A 77 -17.78 -2.99 2.80
CA GLU A 77 -18.40 -4.14 3.47
C GLU A 77 -19.65 -3.72 4.26
N ASN A 78 -19.62 -2.57 4.93
CA ASN A 78 -20.78 -2.03 5.64
C ASN A 78 -21.93 -1.65 4.70
N ALA A 79 -21.63 -1.13 3.51
CA ALA A 79 -22.66 -0.82 2.51
C ALA A 79 -23.23 -2.09 1.88
N LYS A 80 -22.35 -3.04 1.54
CA LYS A 80 -22.71 -4.31 0.93
C LYS A 80 -23.61 -5.14 1.86
N THR A 81 -23.24 -5.26 3.13
CA THR A 81 -24.06 -5.98 4.13
C THR A 81 -25.45 -5.38 4.28
N LYS A 82 -25.59 -4.05 4.27
CA LYS A 82 -26.90 -3.38 4.29
C LYS A 82 -27.71 -3.66 3.03
N PHE A 83 -27.08 -3.61 1.86
CA PHE A 83 -27.73 -3.94 0.60
C PHE A 83 -28.20 -5.40 0.57
N ASP A 84 -27.32 -6.35 0.92
CA ASP A 84 -27.63 -7.78 0.93
C ASP A 84 -28.77 -8.10 1.92
N ALA A 85 -28.77 -7.46 3.10
CA ALA A 85 -29.84 -7.60 4.08
C ALA A 85 -31.18 -7.05 3.57
N ALA A 86 -31.18 -5.86 2.95
CA ALA A 86 -32.38 -5.26 2.38
C ALA A 86 -32.92 -6.11 1.21
N LYS A 87 -32.03 -6.60 0.35
CA LYS A 87 -32.38 -7.50 -0.77
C LYS A 87 -32.99 -8.80 -0.25
N LYS A 88 -32.38 -9.41 0.76
CA LYS A 88 -32.92 -10.62 1.39
C LYS A 88 -34.30 -10.37 1.99
N ALA A 89 -34.52 -9.24 2.66
CA ALA A 89 -35.83 -8.91 3.23
C ALA A 89 -36.92 -8.79 2.16
N VAL A 90 -36.60 -8.24 0.99
CA VAL A 90 -37.53 -8.18 -0.16
C VAL A 90 -37.85 -9.59 -0.68
N GLU A 91 -36.84 -10.43 -0.86
CA GLU A 91 -37.04 -11.81 -1.33
C GLU A 91 -37.85 -12.65 -0.34
N ASP A 92 -37.56 -12.54 0.96
CA ASP A 92 -38.32 -13.21 2.02
C ASP A 92 -39.79 -12.74 2.04
N ALA A 93 -40.04 -11.43 1.86
CA ALA A 93 -41.39 -10.87 1.86
C ALA A 93 -42.20 -11.29 0.61
N LYS A 94 -41.57 -11.27 -0.58
CA LYS A 94 -42.18 -11.78 -1.81
C LYS A 94 -42.56 -13.25 -1.66
N LYS A 95 -41.63 -14.05 -1.14
CA LYS A 95 -41.88 -15.47 -0.90
C LYS A 95 -43.03 -15.69 0.08
N ALA A 96 -43.14 -14.89 1.14
CA ALA A 96 -44.27 -15.00 2.08
C ALA A 96 -45.62 -14.73 1.39
N VAL A 97 -45.70 -13.72 0.51
CA VAL A 97 -46.89 -13.44 -0.28
C VAL A 97 -47.22 -14.61 -1.22
N GLU A 98 -46.22 -15.17 -1.90
CA GLU A 98 -46.39 -16.32 -2.80
C GLU A 98 -46.83 -17.58 -2.06
N ASP A 99 -46.16 -17.93 -0.96
CA ASP A 99 -46.45 -19.10 -0.13
C ASP A 99 -47.87 -19.02 0.45
N ALA A 100 -48.28 -17.85 0.94
CA ALA A 100 -49.62 -17.65 1.49
C ALA A 100 -50.70 -17.70 0.41
N THR A 101 -50.42 -17.14 -0.78
CA THR A 101 -51.32 -17.25 -1.95
C THR A 101 -51.47 -18.72 -2.37
N ASN A 102 -50.37 -19.46 -2.46
CA ASN A 102 -50.38 -20.88 -2.81
C ASN A 102 -51.11 -21.73 -1.77
N ALA A 103 -50.94 -21.43 -0.47
CA ALA A 103 -51.64 -22.11 0.60
C ALA A 103 -53.16 -21.86 0.56
N TYR A 104 -53.58 -20.62 0.22
CA TYR A 104 -54.99 -20.29 0.03
C TYR A 104 -55.59 -21.07 -1.16
N LEU A 105 -54.93 -21.02 -2.32
CA LEU A 105 -55.36 -21.75 -3.50
C LEU A 105 -55.45 -23.26 -3.24
N ALA A 106 -54.49 -23.82 -2.49
CA ALA A 106 -54.47 -25.25 -2.16
C ALA A 106 -55.70 -25.71 -1.36
N LYS A 107 -56.25 -24.84 -0.49
CA LYS A 107 -57.46 -25.13 0.28
C LYS A 107 -58.72 -25.12 -0.58
N HIS A 108 -58.72 -24.39 -1.69
CA HIS A 108 -59.86 -24.22 -2.59
C HIS A 108 -59.81 -25.09 -3.86
N LEU A 109 -58.72 -25.82 -4.09
CA LEU A 109 -58.55 -26.71 -5.26
C LEU A 109 -59.66 -27.75 -5.42
N SER A 110 -60.27 -28.19 -4.31
CA SER A 110 -61.31 -29.21 -4.29
C SER A 110 -62.72 -28.65 -4.52
N ASP A 111 -62.86 -27.32 -4.63
CA ASP A 111 -64.15 -26.68 -4.83
C ASP A 111 -64.68 -26.97 -6.24
N LYS A 112 -65.96 -27.32 -6.33
CA LYS A 112 -66.61 -27.80 -7.56
C LYS A 112 -66.53 -26.78 -8.72
N ASP A 113 -66.44 -25.49 -8.38
CA ASP A 113 -66.35 -24.35 -9.30
C ASP A 113 -65.03 -23.58 -9.15
N PHE A 114 -63.94 -24.27 -8.76
CA PHE A 114 -62.65 -23.63 -8.53
C PHE A 114 -62.12 -22.92 -9.78
N ASP A 115 -61.94 -21.61 -9.66
CA ASP A 115 -61.26 -20.77 -10.63
C ASP A 115 -60.09 -20.10 -9.93
N LYS A 116 -58.87 -20.45 -10.34
CA LYS A 116 -57.63 -19.95 -9.75
C LYS A 116 -57.56 -18.42 -9.78
N ALA A 117 -58.02 -17.78 -10.85
CA ALA A 117 -57.95 -16.33 -10.98
C ALA A 117 -58.92 -15.65 -10.02
N LYS A 118 -60.17 -16.15 -9.93
CA LYS A 118 -61.17 -15.63 -8.98
C LYS A 118 -60.74 -15.83 -7.53
N ALA A 119 -60.26 -17.02 -7.17
CA ALA A 119 -59.77 -17.32 -5.83
C ALA A 119 -58.57 -16.42 -5.46
N THR A 120 -57.66 -16.16 -6.41
CA THR A 120 -56.54 -15.23 -6.18
C THR A 120 -57.04 -13.80 -5.93
N GLU A 121 -57.98 -13.31 -6.72
CA GLU A 121 -58.58 -11.97 -6.53
C GLU A 121 -59.38 -11.84 -5.22
N GLU A 122 -59.98 -12.94 -4.75
CA GLU A 122 -60.62 -13.00 -3.44
C GLU A 122 -59.59 -12.96 -2.31
N TYR A 123 -58.52 -13.75 -2.41
CA TYR A 123 -57.43 -13.74 -1.44
C TYR A 123 -56.76 -12.37 -1.31
N LYS A 124 -56.58 -11.64 -2.43
CA LYS A 124 -56.03 -10.28 -2.43
C LYS A 124 -56.84 -9.29 -1.57
N LYS A 125 -58.13 -9.55 -1.33
CA LYS A 125 -58.99 -8.72 -0.49
C LYS A 125 -58.90 -9.09 1.00
N SER A 126 -58.32 -10.24 1.33
CA SER A 126 -58.13 -10.69 2.71
C SER A 126 -57.19 -9.76 3.49
N GLU A 127 -57.40 -9.68 4.79
CA GLU A 127 -56.51 -8.92 5.69
C GLU A 127 -55.10 -9.53 5.75
N GLU A 128 -55.00 -10.86 5.60
CA GLU A 128 -53.72 -11.57 5.54
C GLU A 128 -52.89 -11.09 4.33
N TYR A 129 -53.46 -11.14 3.12
CA TYR A 129 -52.77 -10.67 1.92
C TYR A 129 -52.39 -9.20 2.02
N LYS A 130 -53.30 -8.32 2.47
CA LYS A 130 -53.00 -6.90 2.65
C LYS A 130 -51.84 -6.68 3.61
N SER A 131 -51.77 -7.44 4.69
CA SER A 131 -50.68 -7.34 5.66
C SER A 131 -49.33 -7.76 5.06
N LEU A 132 -49.29 -8.88 4.32
CA LEU A 132 -48.08 -9.38 3.67
C LEU A 132 -47.64 -8.51 2.49
N ASN A 133 -48.59 -8.00 1.70
CA ASN A 133 -48.29 -7.09 0.60
C ASN A 133 -47.78 -5.74 1.11
N LYS A 134 -48.28 -5.27 2.27
CA LYS A 134 -47.75 -4.09 2.93
C LYS A 134 -46.30 -4.30 3.38
N THR A 135 -45.98 -5.44 4.00
CA THR A 135 -44.58 -5.73 4.40
C THR A 135 -43.65 -5.86 3.20
N GLN A 136 -44.11 -6.46 2.10
CA GLN A 136 -43.38 -6.47 0.83
C GLN A 136 -43.11 -5.04 0.33
N THR A 137 -44.14 -4.19 0.26
CA THR A 137 -44.03 -2.81 -0.21
C THR A 137 -43.06 -2.00 0.66
N GLU A 138 -43.11 -2.17 1.97
CA GLU A 138 -42.18 -1.51 2.91
C GLU A 138 -40.74 -1.99 2.76
N ALA A 139 -40.52 -3.28 2.48
CA ALA A 139 -39.18 -3.82 2.20
C ALA A 139 -38.63 -3.29 0.87
N GLU A 140 -39.45 -3.24 -0.18
CA GLU A 140 -39.09 -2.70 -1.49
C GLU A 140 -38.76 -1.20 -1.40
N ALA A 141 -39.54 -0.44 -0.64
CA ALA A 141 -39.26 0.96 -0.35
C ALA A 141 -37.92 1.15 0.37
N LYS A 142 -37.54 0.27 1.31
CA LYS A 142 -36.23 0.31 1.99
C LYS A 142 -35.07 -0.01 1.05
N LEU A 143 -35.25 -0.96 0.13
CA LEU A 143 -34.22 -1.34 -0.84
C LEU A 143 -33.96 -0.22 -1.87
N THR A 144 -35.04 0.45 -2.29
CA THR A 144 -35.01 1.52 -3.30
C THR A 144 -34.84 2.92 -2.72
N ALA A 145 -34.88 3.06 -1.38
CA ALA A 145 -34.66 4.32 -0.70
C ALA A 145 -33.31 4.93 -1.10
N THR A 146 -33.35 6.20 -1.44
CA THR A 146 -32.16 6.98 -1.77
C THR A 146 -31.65 7.73 -0.57
N ASP A 147 -30.34 7.85 -0.43
CA ASP A 147 -29.73 8.77 0.53
C ASP A 147 -29.80 10.24 0.07
N ALA A 148 -29.19 11.13 0.84
CA ALA A 148 -29.15 12.57 0.53
C ALA A 148 -28.46 12.89 -0.81
N GLU A 149 -27.66 11.96 -1.35
CA GLU A 149 -26.99 12.11 -2.64
C GLU A 149 -27.83 11.53 -3.80
N GLY A 150 -29.06 11.09 -3.52
CA GLY A 150 -29.92 10.43 -4.50
C GLY A 150 -29.48 9.02 -4.85
N LYS A 151 -28.60 8.39 -4.06
CA LYS A 151 -28.08 7.05 -4.33
C LYS A 151 -28.85 5.98 -3.58
N THR A 152 -29.21 4.90 -4.27
CA THR A 152 -29.74 3.68 -3.62
C THR A 152 -28.63 2.95 -2.86
N LEU A 153 -29.01 1.97 -2.03
CA LEU A 153 -28.06 1.08 -1.35
C LEU A 153 -27.11 0.36 -2.33
N GLU A 154 -27.64 -0.07 -3.48
CA GLU A 154 -26.86 -0.73 -4.54
C GLU A 154 -25.83 0.23 -5.14
N GLN A 155 -26.27 1.41 -5.59
CA GLN A 155 -25.40 2.43 -6.17
C GLN A 155 -24.32 2.89 -5.20
N LYS A 156 -24.64 2.95 -3.90
CA LYS A 156 -23.68 3.27 -2.84
C LYS A 156 -22.62 2.18 -2.67
N ALA A 157 -23.04 0.92 -2.64
CA ALA A 157 -22.12 -0.21 -2.57
C ALA A 157 -21.21 -0.27 -3.80
N GLU A 158 -21.74 -0.04 -5.00
CA GLU A 158 -20.97 0.05 -6.24
C GLU A 158 -19.96 1.20 -6.22
N ALA A 159 -20.39 2.41 -5.81
CA ALA A 159 -19.50 3.55 -5.71
C ALA A 159 -18.36 3.27 -4.72
N LEU A 160 -18.66 2.71 -3.54
CA LEU A 160 -17.63 2.35 -2.56
C LEU A 160 -16.72 1.22 -3.04
N LYS A 161 -17.22 0.30 -3.86
CA LYS A 161 -16.40 -0.72 -4.52
C LYS A 161 -15.38 -0.08 -5.45
N THR A 162 -15.78 0.90 -6.26
CA THR A 162 -14.83 1.61 -7.14
C THR A 162 -13.76 2.38 -6.36
N VAL A 163 -14.11 2.90 -5.17
CA VAL A 163 -13.16 3.55 -4.26
C VAL A 163 -12.17 2.52 -3.70
N LEU A 164 -12.66 1.34 -3.29
CA LEU A 164 -11.81 0.24 -2.81
C LEU A 164 -10.86 -0.24 -3.91
N ASP A 165 -11.36 -0.52 -5.12
CA ASP A 165 -10.54 -0.95 -6.27
C ASP A 165 -9.45 0.09 -6.59
N THR A 166 -9.77 1.38 -6.48
CA THR A 166 -8.81 2.46 -6.67
C THR A 166 -7.77 2.51 -5.55
N ALA A 167 -8.18 2.28 -4.30
CA ALA A 167 -7.27 2.24 -3.16
C ALA A 167 -6.31 1.03 -3.24
N ASP A 168 -6.83 -0.14 -3.64
CA ASP A 168 -6.04 -1.35 -3.89
C ASP A 168 -4.98 -1.10 -4.96
N ALA A 169 -5.37 -0.52 -6.10
CA ALA A 169 -4.44 -0.18 -7.17
C ALA A 169 -3.32 0.78 -6.71
N LYS A 170 -3.65 1.77 -5.86
CA LYS A 170 -2.66 2.69 -5.29
C LYS A 170 -1.68 1.99 -4.35
N VAL A 171 -2.17 1.07 -3.51
CA VAL A 171 -1.31 0.30 -2.60
C VAL A 171 -0.37 -0.62 -3.38
N THR A 172 -0.87 -1.30 -4.42
CA THR A 172 -0.04 -2.13 -5.30
C THR A 172 1.07 -1.30 -5.96
N ALA A 173 0.71 -0.19 -6.61
CA ALA A 173 1.68 0.69 -7.27
C ALA A 173 2.72 1.26 -6.29
N GLN A 174 2.31 1.66 -5.09
CA GLN A 174 3.24 2.17 -4.08
C GLN A 174 4.14 1.07 -3.50
N THR A 175 3.64 -0.16 -3.40
CA THR A 175 4.44 -1.32 -2.97
C THR A 175 5.58 -1.60 -3.95
N GLU A 176 5.28 -1.57 -5.25
CA GLU A 176 6.28 -1.68 -6.32
C GLU A 176 7.30 -0.53 -6.26
N ALA A 177 6.84 0.70 -6.02
CA ALA A 177 7.72 1.87 -5.88
C ALA A 177 8.66 1.74 -4.66
N VAL A 178 8.18 1.22 -3.53
CA VAL A 178 9.02 0.93 -2.35
C VAL A 178 10.06 -0.13 -2.67
N ALA A 179 9.69 -1.20 -3.38
CA ALA A 179 10.62 -2.24 -3.81
C ALA A 179 11.72 -1.68 -4.73
N ALA A 180 11.34 -0.83 -5.71
CA ALA A 180 12.29 -0.16 -6.59
C ALA A 180 13.25 0.78 -5.82
N ALA A 181 12.73 1.56 -4.87
CA ALA A 181 13.55 2.43 -4.03
C ALA A 181 14.55 1.63 -3.17
N LYS A 182 14.15 0.47 -2.64
CA LYS A 182 15.03 -0.45 -1.91
C LYS A 182 16.12 -1.03 -2.80
N ALA A 183 15.78 -1.43 -4.03
CA ALA A 183 16.76 -1.90 -5.01
C ALA A 183 17.80 -0.82 -5.34
N GLN A 184 17.39 0.45 -5.40
CA GLN A 184 18.32 1.57 -5.62
C GLN A 184 19.28 1.77 -4.44
N VAL A 185 18.79 1.64 -3.19
CA VAL A 185 19.66 1.68 -2.00
C VAL A 185 20.70 0.56 -2.07
N GLU A 186 20.30 -0.64 -2.47
CA GLU A 186 21.22 -1.76 -2.63
C GLU A 186 22.26 -1.51 -3.73
N ALA A 187 21.84 -0.97 -4.88
CA ALA A 187 22.76 -0.59 -5.95
C ALA A 187 23.77 0.47 -5.50
N ASN A 188 23.32 1.53 -4.80
CA ASN A 188 24.18 2.57 -4.27
C ASN A 188 25.15 2.03 -3.20
N GLN A 189 24.70 1.07 -2.38
CA GLN A 189 25.55 0.40 -1.40
C GLN A 189 26.63 -0.45 -2.08
N ARG A 190 26.28 -1.19 -3.14
CA ARG A 190 27.23 -1.96 -3.94
C ARG A 190 28.29 -1.06 -4.58
N TYR A 191 27.87 0.07 -5.14
CA TYR A 191 28.79 1.07 -5.70
C TYR A 191 29.77 1.62 -4.65
N LEU A 192 29.26 2.00 -3.47
CA LEU A 192 30.09 2.47 -2.37
C LEU A 192 31.08 1.40 -1.88
N ASN A 193 30.66 0.15 -1.80
CA ASN A 193 31.54 -0.96 -1.41
C ASN A 193 32.65 -1.19 -2.46
N ALA A 194 32.32 -1.10 -3.75
CA ALA A 194 33.29 -1.21 -4.83
C ALA A 194 34.33 -0.08 -4.78
N LEU A 195 33.92 1.17 -4.52
CA LEU A 195 34.84 2.30 -4.34
C LEU A 195 35.78 2.12 -3.14
N ARG A 196 35.30 1.49 -2.07
CA ARG A 196 36.12 1.17 -0.88
C ARG A 196 37.02 -0.05 -1.07
N GLY A 197 36.99 -0.70 -2.24
CA GLY A 197 37.76 -1.91 -2.50
C GLY A 197 37.30 -3.11 -1.66
N VAL A 198 36.06 -3.11 -1.17
CA VAL A 198 35.47 -4.23 -0.43
C VAL A 198 34.90 -5.21 -1.46
N ASN A 199 35.65 -6.27 -1.78
CA ASN A 199 35.15 -7.35 -2.65
C ASN A 199 33.99 -8.11 -1.98
N PRO A 200 33.03 -8.65 -2.76
CA PRO A 200 31.95 -9.48 -2.23
C PRO A 200 32.51 -10.87 -1.90
N GLY A 201 33.00 -11.00 -0.68
CA GLY A 201 33.85 -12.10 -0.22
C GLY A 201 35.00 -11.45 0.54
N GLY A 202 34.85 -11.35 1.86
CA GLY A 202 35.66 -10.49 2.71
C GLY A 202 37.15 -10.78 2.63
N GLU A 203 37.86 -10.07 1.79
CA GLU A 203 39.27 -9.80 1.94
C GLU A 203 39.47 -8.30 1.74
N THR A 204 39.60 -7.59 2.86
CA THR A 204 40.14 -6.23 2.84
C THR A 204 41.53 -6.31 2.22
N LYS A 205 41.72 -5.60 1.10
CA LYS A 205 43.04 -5.40 0.48
C LYS A 205 44.05 -5.05 1.59
N PRO A 206 45.21 -5.73 1.70
CA PRO A 206 46.15 -5.48 2.78
C PRO A 206 46.53 -4.00 2.79
N ASP A 207 46.32 -3.37 3.94
CA ASP A 207 46.81 -2.03 4.21
C ASP A 207 48.34 -2.10 4.11
N GLN A 208 48.89 -1.66 2.96
CA GLN A 208 50.33 -1.45 2.83
C GLN A 208 50.69 -0.22 3.64
N THR A 209 50.72 -0.40 4.96
CA THR A 209 51.48 0.48 5.84
C THR A 209 52.94 0.36 5.44
N LYS A 210 53.38 1.38 4.70
CA LYS A 210 54.79 1.69 4.46
C LYS A 210 55.55 1.59 5.80
N PRO A 211 56.69 0.89 5.90
CA PRO A 211 57.43 0.80 7.15
C PRO A 211 57.82 2.21 7.60
N ASP A 212 57.30 2.64 8.73
CA ASP A 212 57.69 3.90 9.34
C ASP A 212 59.13 3.74 9.83
N SER A 213 60.05 4.43 9.17
CA SER A 213 61.47 4.40 9.53
C SER A 213 61.63 5.27 10.77
N THR A 214 61.51 4.67 11.95
CA THR A 214 61.86 5.34 13.21
C THR A 214 63.36 5.61 13.21
N LYS A 215 63.70 6.89 12.99
CA LYS A 215 65.04 7.44 13.23
C LYS A 215 65.40 7.18 14.71
N PRO A 216 66.58 6.59 15.03
CA PRO A 216 66.98 6.40 16.42
C PRO A 216 67.13 7.75 17.10
N ASP A 217 66.45 7.91 18.25
CA ASP A 217 66.56 9.09 19.09
C ASP A 217 67.96 9.09 19.74
N GLN A 218 68.78 10.09 19.42
CA GLN A 218 70.09 10.27 20.02
C GLN A 218 69.90 10.92 21.40
N THR A 219 70.08 10.14 22.46
CA THR A 219 70.26 10.67 23.81
C THR A 219 71.54 11.51 23.85
N THR A 220 71.38 12.81 24.10
CA THR A 220 72.50 13.73 24.30
C THR A 220 73.05 13.53 25.73
N PRO A 221 74.36 13.31 25.94
CA PRO A 221 74.91 13.13 27.27
C PRO A 221 74.88 14.44 28.07
N ASP A 222 74.36 14.37 29.30
CA ASP A 222 74.43 15.47 30.27
C ASP A 222 75.89 15.68 30.70
N HIS A 223 76.45 16.86 30.36
CA HIS A 223 77.77 17.29 30.78
C HIS A 223 77.71 18.00 32.13
N THR A 224 77.96 17.27 33.22
CA THR A 224 78.33 17.87 34.51
C THR A 224 79.83 18.23 34.49
N LYS A 225 80.14 19.52 34.64
CA LYS A 225 81.51 20.05 34.68
C LYS A 225 82.27 19.63 35.95
N PRO A 226 83.60 19.42 35.91
CA PRO A 226 84.40 19.11 37.08
C PRO A 226 84.68 20.35 37.95
N VAL A 227 84.61 20.18 39.27
CA VAL A 227 85.14 21.14 40.24
C VAL A 227 86.57 20.71 40.58
N GLN A 228 87.53 21.60 40.33
CA GLN A 228 88.96 21.50 40.66
C GLN A 228 89.26 22.43 41.84
N THR A 229 89.92 21.91 42.88
CA THR A 229 90.79 22.63 43.84
C THR A 229 91.47 21.55 44.70
N ALA A 230 92.73 21.18 44.50
CA ALA A 230 94.01 21.86 44.74
C ALA A 230 94.68 21.29 46.01
N ASP A 231 95.74 20.50 45.79
CA ASP A 231 96.68 19.96 46.80
C ASP A 231 97.52 21.08 47.45
N PRO A 232 98.12 20.77 48.61
CA PRO A 232 99.59 20.67 48.67
C PRO A 232 100.12 19.26 49.01
#